data_AF-A0A850QQB4-F1
#
_entry.id   AF-A0A850QQB4-F1
#
_cell.length_a   1.000
_cell.length_b   1.000
_cell.length_c   1.000
_cell.angle_alpha   90.00
_cell.angle_beta   90.00
_cell.angle_gamma   90.00
#
_symmetry.space_group_name_H-M   'P 1'
#
loop_
_entity.id
_entity.type
_entity.pdbx_description
1 polymer ?
#
loop_
_entity_poly.entity_id
_entity_poly.type
_entity_poly.pdbx_seq_one_letter_code
_entity_poly.pdbx_strand_id
1 'polypeptide(L)'
;MIGHFVNFPEGVKQHMGQAKIRQREGFAPKLIEEWEAEDCVNFAVALARITGWLLHVDWLTPSDEEDIPESELKPLRVYVGDNREGVFDVRGVKSIEDFSQGTVFKIAKSFKPKQGGIRTRYYDEAALLNLPLKYFPTEEKIAIATEAIKARPQFLNAIPAKPQSKIPAYHAARYTFGKCVAYAEALRELTGLQTAAIMVKKFTPFYRGTIRSDDGYVHSIVVHPDGMGEDAWGLATIDNIASRFGALLYEVSYEAHQEVVQNYLRTSNNIYQSELNVARELITQYRLNNTDQKTN
;
A
#
# COMPACT_ATOMS: atom_id res chain seq x y z
N MET A 1 2.78 -2.33 14.06
CA MET A 1 2.69 -1.94 12.63
C MET A 1 3.41 -3.05 11.88
N ILE A 2 2.69 -3.96 11.22
CA ILE A 2 3.24 -5.26 10.82
C ILE A 2 4.25 -5.06 9.69
N GLY A 3 5.54 -5.14 10.01
CA GLY A 3 6.62 -5.28 9.03
C GLY A 3 6.61 -6.71 8.50
N HIS A 4 6.48 -6.86 7.18
CA HIS A 4 6.52 -8.16 6.54
C HIS A 4 7.96 -8.71 6.53
N PHE A 5 8.23 -9.77 7.30
CA PHE A 5 9.43 -10.59 7.12
C PHE A 5 9.13 -11.68 6.10
N VAL A 6 9.94 -11.74 5.04
CA VAL A 6 9.83 -12.76 4.00
C VAL A 6 11.16 -13.50 3.90
N ASN A 7 11.19 -14.78 4.31
CA ASN A 7 12.29 -15.70 4.06
C ASN A 7 11.79 -16.83 3.15
N PHE A 8 12.42 -17.02 1.98
CA PHE A 8 12.13 -18.13 1.07
C PHE A 8 13.41 -18.73 0.46
N PRO A 9 13.42 -20.04 0.13
CA PRO A 9 14.62 -20.77 -0.27
C PRO A 9 14.92 -20.66 -1.77
N GLU A 10 16.20 -20.86 -2.11
CA GLU A 10 16.77 -20.75 -3.46
C GLU A 10 16.25 -21.81 -4.45
N GLY A 11 15.90 -21.37 -5.66
CA GLY A 11 15.59 -22.24 -6.80
C GLY A 11 15.82 -21.52 -8.13
N VAL A 12 16.91 -21.86 -8.81
CA VAL A 12 17.34 -21.32 -10.11
C VAL A 12 16.55 -21.98 -11.26
N LYS A 13 16.17 -21.19 -12.29
CA LYS A 13 16.32 -21.59 -13.71
C LYS A 13 16.22 -20.41 -14.70
N GLN A 14 17.15 -20.43 -15.65
CA GLN A 14 17.37 -19.46 -16.74
C GLN A 14 16.22 -19.40 -17.75
N HIS A 15 15.92 -18.19 -18.25
CA HIS A 15 15.42 -18.01 -19.62
C HIS A 15 16.01 -16.72 -20.24
N MET A 16 17.05 -16.90 -21.05
CA MET A 16 17.52 -15.87 -21.99
C MET A 16 16.66 -15.91 -23.25
N GLY A 17 15.91 -14.83 -23.51
CA GLY A 17 15.12 -14.68 -24.74
C GLY A 17 14.20 -13.47 -24.81
N GLN A 18 13.83 -12.86 -23.68
CA GLN A 18 12.88 -11.71 -23.63
C GLN A 18 13.54 -10.33 -23.48
N ALA A 19 14.86 -10.26 -23.30
CA ALA A 19 15.56 -9.03 -22.90
C ALA A 19 15.50 -7.90 -23.95
N LYS A 20 15.42 -8.20 -25.25
CA LYS A 20 15.41 -7.18 -26.31
C LYS A 20 14.03 -6.61 -26.65
N ILE A 21 12.94 -7.31 -26.31
CA ILE A 21 11.57 -6.85 -26.61
C ILE A 21 11.05 -5.93 -25.49
N ARG A 22 11.41 -6.18 -24.23
CA ARG A 22 11.03 -5.33 -23.08
C ARG A 22 11.67 -3.93 -23.08
N GLN A 23 12.73 -3.72 -23.88
CA GLN A 23 13.42 -2.43 -23.93
C GLN A 23 12.62 -1.34 -24.67
N ARG A 24 11.58 -1.70 -25.42
CA ARG A 24 10.77 -0.75 -26.22
C ARG A 24 9.65 -0.06 -25.42
N GLU A 25 9.33 -0.53 -24.22
CA GLU A 25 8.19 -0.03 -23.44
C GLU A 25 8.60 0.91 -22.30
N GLY A 26 9.88 0.91 -21.92
CA GLY A 26 10.41 1.68 -20.79
C GLY A 26 10.87 3.11 -21.12
N PHE A 27 11.22 3.86 -20.07
CA PHE A 27 11.86 5.16 -20.17
C PHE A 27 13.26 5.06 -20.80
N ALA A 28 13.78 6.17 -21.31
CA ALA A 28 15.13 6.21 -21.87
C ALA A 28 16.18 5.81 -20.81
N PRO A 29 17.17 4.95 -21.11
CA PRO A 29 18.13 4.46 -20.12
C PRO A 29 18.82 5.56 -19.32
N LYS A 30 19.23 6.65 -19.98
CA LYS A 30 19.85 7.80 -19.34
C LYS A 30 18.94 8.44 -18.27
N LEU A 31 17.65 8.54 -18.56
CA LEU A 31 16.67 9.11 -17.63
C LEU A 31 16.43 8.19 -16.43
N ILE A 32 16.44 6.88 -16.66
CA ILE A 32 16.40 5.88 -15.58
C ILE A 32 17.64 6.05 -14.69
N GLU A 33 18.84 6.11 -15.26
CA GLU A 33 20.08 6.30 -14.50
C GLU A 33 20.05 7.60 -13.67
N GLU A 34 19.57 8.70 -14.24
CA GLU A 34 19.40 9.97 -13.55
C GLU A 34 18.42 9.86 -12.35
N TRP A 35 17.26 9.22 -12.53
CA TRP A 35 16.33 9.01 -11.43
C TRP A 35 16.85 8.03 -10.38
N GLU A 36 17.59 6.99 -10.79
CA GLU A 36 18.19 6.03 -9.87
C GLU A 36 19.31 6.61 -9.03
N ALA A 37 20.05 7.58 -9.57
CA ALA A 37 21.06 8.31 -8.82
C ALA A 37 20.48 9.10 -7.64
N GLU A 38 19.17 9.38 -7.66
CA GLU A 38 18.43 10.13 -6.63
C GLU A 38 17.37 9.29 -5.92
N ASP A 39 17.60 7.98 -5.81
CA ASP A 39 16.72 6.99 -5.15
C ASP A 39 15.26 6.99 -5.66
N CYS A 40 15.04 7.54 -6.87
CA CYS A 40 13.76 7.70 -7.55
C CYS A 40 12.72 8.57 -6.85
N VAL A 41 13.12 9.39 -5.86
CA VAL A 41 12.21 10.22 -5.04
C VAL A 41 11.31 11.11 -5.90
N ASN A 42 11.91 11.88 -6.83
CA ASN A 42 11.17 12.81 -7.70
C ASN A 42 10.20 12.09 -8.65
N PHE A 43 10.61 10.94 -9.18
CA PHE A 43 9.75 10.12 -10.05
C PHE A 43 8.57 9.55 -9.28
N ALA A 44 8.81 9.00 -8.08
CA ALA A 44 7.75 8.44 -7.25
C ALA A 44 6.72 9.49 -6.86
N VAL A 45 7.15 10.70 -6.45
CA VAL A 45 6.25 11.81 -6.14
C VAL A 45 5.43 12.23 -7.36
N ALA A 46 6.07 12.41 -8.52
CA ALA A 46 5.35 12.72 -9.76
C ALA A 46 4.30 11.65 -10.09
N LEU A 47 4.65 10.37 -9.98
CA LEU A 47 3.75 9.27 -10.28
C LEU A 47 2.59 9.16 -9.28
N ALA A 48 2.85 9.40 -7.99
CA ALA A 48 1.81 9.42 -6.96
C ALA A 48 0.82 10.57 -7.17
N ARG A 49 1.30 11.77 -7.55
CA ARG A 49 0.42 12.89 -7.93
C ARG A 49 -0.46 12.56 -9.14
N ILE A 50 0.08 11.86 -10.15
CA ILE A 50 -0.67 11.49 -11.37
C ILE A 50 -1.72 10.41 -11.08
N THR A 51 -1.36 9.39 -10.30
CA THR A 51 -2.17 8.16 -10.16
C THR A 51 -3.00 8.13 -8.89
N GLY A 52 -2.66 8.94 -7.90
CA GLY A 52 -3.26 8.92 -6.56
C GLY A 52 -2.88 7.69 -5.73
N TRP A 53 -1.93 6.86 -6.17
CA TRP A 53 -1.46 5.67 -5.45
C TRP A 53 -0.43 6.00 -4.36
N LEU A 54 -0.04 4.99 -3.58
CA LEU A 54 0.78 5.14 -2.39
C LEU A 54 2.26 5.37 -2.69
N LEU A 55 2.86 6.35 -2.02
CA LEU A 55 4.31 6.49 -1.90
C LEU A 55 4.81 5.49 -0.85
N HIS A 56 5.66 4.57 -1.29
CA HIS A 56 6.35 3.61 -0.45
C HIS A 56 7.83 3.99 -0.32
N VAL A 57 8.39 3.74 0.85
CA VAL A 57 9.82 3.81 1.10
C VAL A 57 10.25 2.48 1.71
N ASP A 58 11.22 1.84 1.07
CA ASP A 58 11.91 0.69 1.64
C ASP A 58 13.06 1.16 2.52
N TRP A 59 13.10 0.61 3.73
CA TRP A 59 14.07 0.91 4.75
C TRP A 59 14.89 -0.31 5.10
N LEU A 60 16.18 -0.12 5.25
CA LEU A 60 17.08 -1.09 5.83
C LEU A 60 17.17 -0.84 7.33
N THR A 61 16.87 -1.86 8.12
CA THR A 61 16.84 -1.75 9.58
C THR A 61 18.19 -2.14 10.19
N PRO A 62 18.59 -1.54 11.32
CA PRO A 62 19.77 -1.95 12.06
C PRO A 62 19.59 -3.30 12.78
N SER A 63 18.35 -3.68 13.12
CA SER A 63 17.97 -4.92 13.82
C SER A 63 16.58 -5.40 13.38
N ASP A 64 16.14 -6.56 13.89
CA ASP A 64 14.82 -7.12 13.59
C ASP A 64 13.69 -6.53 14.46
N GLU A 65 14.00 -5.61 15.37
CA GLU A 65 13.01 -4.97 16.26
C GLU A 65 11.91 -4.25 15.48
N GLU A 66 10.68 -4.28 16.01
CA GLU A 66 9.51 -3.73 15.32
C GLU A 66 9.42 -2.20 15.34
N ASP A 67 9.85 -1.58 16.42
CA ASP A 67 9.63 -0.16 16.72
C ASP A 67 10.92 0.67 16.61
N ILE A 68 11.64 0.48 15.50
CA ILE A 68 12.84 1.28 15.20
C ILE A 68 12.40 2.65 14.64
N PRO A 69 12.86 3.77 15.24
CA PRO A 69 12.52 5.12 14.78
C PRO A 69 13.13 5.39 13.41
N GLU A 70 12.46 6.23 12.61
CA GLU A 70 12.84 6.49 11.21
C GLU A 70 14.23 7.09 11.08
N SER A 71 14.66 7.89 12.06
CA SER A 71 16.00 8.47 12.15
C SER A 71 17.13 7.43 12.19
N GLU A 72 16.84 6.18 12.55
CA GLU A 72 17.81 5.08 12.61
C GLU A 72 17.72 4.15 11.40
N LEU A 73 16.73 4.37 10.53
CA LEU A 73 16.53 3.59 9.32
C LEU A 73 17.36 4.16 8.17
N LYS A 74 17.86 3.28 7.32
CA LYS A 74 18.58 3.70 6.11
C LYS A 74 17.69 3.53 4.87
N PRO A 75 17.40 4.59 4.11
CA PRO A 75 16.51 4.51 2.96
C PRO A 75 17.16 3.70 1.84
N LEU A 76 16.36 2.91 1.13
CA LEU A 76 16.80 2.10 -0.01
C LEU A 76 16.20 2.57 -1.33
N ARG A 77 14.89 2.79 -1.37
CA ARG A 77 14.15 3.09 -2.59
C ARG A 77 12.82 3.76 -2.27
N VAL A 78 12.46 4.78 -3.06
CA VAL A 78 11.11 5.37 -3.03
C VAL A 78 10.38 5.00 -4.32
N TYR A 79 9.15 4.50 -4.21
CA TYR A 79 8.36 4.02 -5.35
C TYR A 79 6.86 4.15 -5.11
N VAL A 80 6.04 3.85 -6.13
CA VAL A 80 4.57 3.85 -6.01
C VAL A 80 4.03 2.43 -6.06
N GLY A 81 3.00 2.11 -5.28
CA GLY A 81 2.38 0.78 -5.31
C GLY A 81 0.87 0.81 -5.05
N ASP A 82 0.19 -0.27 -5.41
CA ASP A 82 -1.27 -0.42 -5.32
C ASP A 82 -1.78 -0.99 -3.97
N ASN A 83 -0.89 -1.11 -2.98
CA ASN A 83 -1.17 -1.74 -1.69
C ASN A 83 -1.61 -3.22 -1.80
N ARG A 84 -1.30 -3.87 -2.93
CA ARG A 84 -1.44 -5.31 -3.15
C ARG A 84 -0.04 -5.87 -3.48
N GLU A 85 0.13 -6.32 -4.71
CA GLU A 85 1.38 -6.89 -5.24
C GLU A 85 1.98 -5.98 -6.33
N GLY A 86 1.29 -4.92 -6.77
CA GLY A 86 1.73 -4.06 -7.86
C GLY A 86 2.71 -2.98 -7.40
N VAL A 87 3.88 -2.93 -8.04
CA VAL A 87 4.90 -1.89 -7.88
C VAL A 87 5.06 -1.14 -9.20
N PHE A 88 5.03 0.18 -9.14
CA PHE A 88 5.20 1.10 -10.27
C PHE A 88 6.45 1.95 -10.03
N ASP A 89 7.48 1.67 -10.79
CA ASP A 89 8.82 2.26 -10.64
C ASP A 89 9.37 2.69 -12.01
N VAL A 90 10.49 3.43 -12.02
CA VAL A 90 11.18 3.85 -13.26
C VAL A 90 11.53 2.68 -14.18
N ARG A 91 11.66 1.47 -13.63
CA ARG A 91 11.91 0.23 -14.37
C ARG A 91 10.64 -0.47 -14.90
N GLY A 92 9.47 0.16 -14.78
CA GLY A 92 8.18 -0.36 -15.25
C GLY A 92 7.26 -0.84 -14.11
N VAL A 93 6.15 -1.46 -14.51
CA VAL A 93 5.19 -2.11 -13.61
C VAL A 93 5.64 -3.55 -13.34
N LYS A 94 5.74 -3.93 -12.05
CA LYS A 94 6.25 -5.23 -11.60
C LYS A 94 5.43 -5.78 -10.43
N SER A 95 5.56 -7.06 -10.17
CA SER A 95 5.16 -7.62 -8.88
C SER A 95 6.14 -7.15 -7.78
N ILE A 96 5.68 -7.11 -6.53
CA ILE A 96 6.49 -6.81 -5.36
C ILE A 96 7.66 -7.79 -5.20
N GLU A 97 7.48 -9.06 -5.59
CA GLU A 97 8.53 -10.07 -5.59
C GLU A 97 9.65 -9.73 -6.59
N ASP A 98 9.29 -9.49 -7.86
CA ASP A 98 10.24 -9.13 -8.92
C ASP A 98 10.98 -7.83 -8.59
N PHE A 99 10.27 -6.86 -8.00
CA PHE A 99 10.86 -5.61 -7.57
C PHE A 99 11.82 -5.81 -6.39
N SER A 100 11.42 -6.57 -5.36
CA SER A 100 12.24 -6.82 -4.18
C SER A 100 13.54 -7.54 -4.53
N GLN A 101 13.45 -8.64 -5.31
CA GLN A 101 14.62 -9.41 -5.76
C GLN A 101 15.49 -8.65 -6.77
N GLY A 102 14.84 -7.96 -7.70
CA GLY A 102 15.50 -7.30 -8.83
C GLY A 102 16.16 -5.96 -8.48
N THR A 103 15.66 -5.28 -7.45
CA THR A 103 16.03 -3.91 -7.07
C THR A 103 16.43 -3.83 -5.59
N VAL A 104 15.48 -4.04 -4.68
CA VAL A 104 15.63 -3.68 -3.26
C VAL A 104 16.74 -4.50 -2.57
N PHE A 105 16.74 -5.82 -2.72
CA PHE A 105 17.78 -6.68 -2.15
C PHE A 105 19.16 -6.43 -2.75
N LYS A 106 19.25 -6.02 -4.02
CA LYS A 106 20.54 -5.65 -4.62
C LYS A 106 21.09 -4.37 -4.01
N ILE A 107 20.23 -3.39 -3.76
CA ILE A 107 20.60 -2.16 -3.06
C ILE A 107 21.05 -2.55 -1.65
N ALA A 108 20.24 -3.28 -0.88
CA ALA A 108 20.57 -3.69 0.49
C ALA A 108 21.90 -4.49 0.59
N LYS A 109 22.19 -5.39 -0.36
CA LYS A 109 23.46 -6.15 -0.40
C LYS A 109 24.71 -5.28 -0.57
N SER A 110 24.57 -4.05 -1.07
CA SER A 110 25.69 -3.10 -1.14
C SER A 110 26.10 -2.55 0.25
N PHE A 111 25.32 -2.84 1.29
CA PHE A 111 25.54 -2.42 2.65
C PHE A 111 26.21 -3.59 3.41
N LYS A 112 27.12 -3.27 4.34
CA LYS A 112 27.99 -4.24 5.05
C LYS A 112 27.17 -5.22 5.92
N PRO A 113 27.69 -6.44 6.19
CA PRO A 113 26.90 -7.63 6.57
C PRO A 113 26.27 -7.65 7.98
N LYS A 114 26.15 -6.52 8.69
CA LYS A 114 25.53 -6.45 10.02
C LYS A 114 24.32 -5.52 10.03
N GLN A 115 23.29 -5.88 9.29
CA GLN A 115 22.01 -5.16 9.28
C GLN A 115 20.89 -6.17 9.48
N GLY A 116 19.77 -5.70 10.03
CA GLY A 116 18.59 -6.53 10.27
C GLY A 116 17.86 -6.85 8.96
N GLY A 117 16.60 -6.45 8.87
CA GLY A 117 15.74 -6.72 7.72
C GLY A 117 15.49 -5.49 6.84
N ILE A 118 14.57 -5.68 5.88
CA ILE A 118 14.00 -4.60 5.07
C ILE A 118 12.56 -4.39 5.52
N ARG A 119 12.19 -3.13 5.74
CA ARG A 119 10.82 -2.74 6.10
C ARG A 119 10.30 -1.70 5.12
N THR A 120 9.15 -1.98 4.54
CA THR A 120 8.42 -1.01 3.72
C THR A 120 7.48 -0.20 4.60
N ARG A 121 7.48 1.13 4.42
CA ARG A 121 6.50 2.04 5.02
C ARG A 121 5.91 2.94 3.93
N TYR A 122 4.71 3.43 4.16
CA TYR A 122 4.02 4.34 3.24
C TYR A 122 3.82 5.71 3.86
N TYR A 123 3.93 6.74 3.03
CA TYR A 123 3.96 8.13 3.46
C TYR A 123 3.06 8.99 2.58
N ASP A 124 2.58 10.10 3.12
CA ASP A 124 2.16 11.21 2.27
C ASP A 124 3.38 12.01 1.80
N GLU A 125 3.16 12.90 0.84
CA GLU A 125 4.22 13.69 0.26
C GLU A 125 4.85 14.66 1.27
N ALA A 126 4.06 15.20 2.20
CA ALA A 126 4.53 16.15 3.21
C ALA A 126 5.47 15.47 4.23
N ALA A 127 5.18 14.21 4.59
CA ALA A 127 6.02 13.42 5.48
C ALA A 127 7.40 13.13 4.87
N LEU A 128 7.49 12.89 3.55
CA LEU A 128 8.78 12.63 2.88
C LEU A 128 9.83 13.72 3.12
N LEU A 129 9.40 14.98 3.25
CA LEU A 129 10.30 16.12 3.50
C LEU A 129 10.98 16.07 4.87
N ASN A 130 10.42 15.31 5.82
CA ASN A 130 10.91 15.19 7.18
C ASN A 130 11.61 13.86 7.46
N LEU A 131 11.66 12.96 6.48
CA LEU A 131 12.32 11.67 6.60
C LEU A 131 13.83 11.81 6.35
N PRO A 132 14.67 10.92 6.92
CA PRO A 132 16.12 10.91 6.68
C PRO A 132 16.46 10.31 5.30
N LEU A 133 15.87 10.87 4.24
CA LEU A 133 16.16 10.52 2.86
C LEU A 133 17.53 11.08 2.44
N LYS A 134 18.20 10.38 1.53
CA LYS A 134 19.45 10.88 0.93
C LYS A 134 19.20 12.05 -0.02
N TYR A 135 18.03 12.04 -0.67
CA TYR A 135 17.59 13.07 -1.61
C TYR A 135 16.16 13.48 -1.29
N PHE A 136 15.87 14.76 -1.44
CA PHE A 136 14.54 15.32 -1.21
C PHE A 136 13.85 15.66 -2.52
N PRO A 137 12.51 15.55 -2.58
CA PRO A 137 11.77 15.96 -3.76
C PRO A 137 11.93 17.47 -4.02
N THR A 138 12.06 17.85 -5.30
CA THR A 138 12.03 19.25 -5.72
C THR A 138 10.99 19.45 -6.82
N GLU A 139 10.24 20.56 -6.76
CA GLU A 139 9.17 20.83 -7.72
C GLU A 139 9.64 20.83 -9.18
N GLU A 140 10.84 21.36 -9.45
CA GLU A 140 11.43 21.35 -10.78
C GLU A 140 11.62 19.92 -11.31
N LYS A 141 12.22 19.03 -10.51
CA LYS A 141 12.48 17.65 -10.92
C LYS A 141 11.19 16.82 -10.99
N ILE A 142 10.23 17.10 -10.10
CA ILE A 142 8.89 16.50 -10.15
C ILE A 142 8.18 16.91 -11.45
N ALA A 143 8.26 18.18 -11.85
CA ALA A 143 7.66 18.66 -13.10
C ALA A 143 8.29 17.96 -14.32
N ILE A 144 9.62 17.85 -14.36
CA ILE A 144 10.34 17.12 -15.42
C ILE A 144 9.91 15.64 -15.47
N ALA A 145 9.86 14.97 -14.31
CA ALA A 145 9.41 13.58 -14.23
C ALA A 145 7.94 13.42 -14.66
N THR A 146 7.08 14.36 -14.28
CA THR A 146 5.65 14.38 -14.64
C THR A 146 5.47 14.39 -16.16
N GLU A 147 6.18 15.27 -16.87
CA GLU A 147 6.08 15.34 -18.33
C GLU A 147 6.65 14.10 -19.01
N ALA A 148 7.76 13.55 -18.49
CA ALA A 148 8.32 12.30 -18.99
C ALA A 148 7.35 11.11 -18.82
N ILE A 149 6.64 11.03 -17.68
CA ILE A 149 5.63 9.99 -17.41
C ILE A 149 4.43 10.16 -18.35
N LYS A 150 3.87 11.38 -18.49
CA LYS A 150 2.73 11.65 -19.37
C LYS A 150 3.03 11.36 -20.85
N ALA A 151 4.28 11.57 -21.28
CA ALA A 151 4.74 11.22 -22.63
C ALA A 151 4.80 9.70 -22.89
N ARG A 152 4.52 8.85 -21.88
CA ARG A 152 4.51 7.38 -21.95
C ARG A 152 3.16 6.80 -21.56
N PRO A 153 2.10 6.98 -22.37
CA PRO A 153 0.76 6.48 -22.06
C PRO A 153 0.71 4.96 -21.85
N GLN A 154 1.55 4.20 -22.54
CA GLN A 154 1.69 2.74 -22.35
C GLN A 154 2.07 2.35 -20.91
N PHE A 155 2.92 3.13 -20.24
CA PHE A 155 3.31 2.89 -18.85
C PHE A 155 2.15 3.20 -17.91
N LEU A 156 1.45 4.32 -18.11
CA LEU A 156 0.28 4.69 -17.31
C LEU A 156 -0.88 3.70 -17.49
N ASN A 157 -1.12 3.23 -18.71
CA ASN A 157 -2.17 2.25 -18.99
C ASN A 157 -1.90 0.87 -18.36
N ALA A 158 -0.65 0.57 -18.03
CA ALA A 158 -0.29 -0.66 -17.32
C ALA A 158 -0.55 -0.56 -15.80
N ILE A 159 -0.78 0.64 -15.26
CA ILE A 159 -1.06 0.87 -13.84
C ILE A 159 -2.58 0.72 -13.63
N PRO A 160 -3.04 -0.16 -12.71
CA PRO A 160 -4.45 -0.26 -12.39
C PRO A 160 -4.97 1.06 -11.84
N ALA A 161 -6.19 1.43 -12.22
CA ALA A 161 -6.85 2.59 -11.64
C ALA A 161 -7.03 2.41 -10.12
N LYS A 162 -6.79 3.47 -9.35
CA LYS A 162 -7.12 3.47 -7.92
C LYS A 162 -8.63 3.19 -7.75
N PRO A 163 -9.02 2.29 -6.84
CA PRO A 163 -10.43 2.11 -6.48
C PRO A 163 -11.09 3.45 -6.17
N GLN A 164 -12.40 3.55 -6.42
CA GLN A 164 -13.19 4.79 -6.34
C GLN A 164 -13.39 5.31 -4.90
N SER A 165 -12.31 5.47 -4.14
CA SER A 165 -12.31 6.19 -2.88
C SER A 165 -11.80 7.60 -3.08
N LYS A 166 -12.61 8.54 -2.59
CA LYS A 166 -12.24 9.95 -2.46
C LYS A 166 -11.20 10.16 -1.35
N ILE A 167 -10.94 9.16 -0.51
CA ILE A 167 -9.90 9.23 0.53
C ILE A 167 -8.52 9.08 -0.14
N PRO A 168 -7.57 10.01 0.14
CA PRO A 168 -6.19 9.89 -0.30
C PRO A 168 -5.58 8.54 0.07
N ALA A 169 -4.77 7.95 -0.81
CA ALA A 169 -4.27 6.59 -0.60
C ALA A 169 -3.55 6.41 0.75
N TYR A 170 -2.72 7.38 1.16
CA TYR A 170 -2.03 7.34 2.46
C TYR A 170 -3.00 7.16 3.65
N HIS A 171 -4.10 7.93 3.66
CA HIS A 171 -5.13 7.79 4.68
C HIS A 171 -5.87 6.46 4.58
N ALA A 172 -6.14 5.97 3.36
CA ALA A 172 -6.75 4.66 3.17
C ALA A 172 -5.84 3.52 3.66
N ALA A 173 -4.53 3.62 3.42
CA ALA A 173 -3.54 2.62 3.82
C ALA A 173 -3.48 2.41 5.33
N ARG A 174 -3.67 3.49 6.11
CA ARG A 174 -3.81 3.45 7.58
C ARG A 174 -4.78 2.36 8.05
N TYR A 175 -5.85 2.12 7.29
CA TYR A 175 -6.91 1.18 7.63
C TYR A 175 -6.80 -0.17 6.92
N THR A 176 -5.70 -0.45 6.20
CA THR A 176 -5.53 -1.76 5.55
C THR A 176 -5.35 -2.87 6.58
N PHE A 177 -4.48 -2.66 7.58
CA PHE A 177 -4.13 -3.68 8.56
C PHE A 177 -4.35 -3.18 9.99
N GLY A 178 -5.11 -3.93 10.78
CA GLY A 178 -5.26 -3.72 12.23
C GLY A 178 -6.06 -2.49 12.68
N LYS A 179 -6.46 -1.60 11.78
CA LYS A 179 -7.31 -0.43 12.12
C LYS A 179 -8.63 -0.41 11.37
N CYS A 180 -8.83 -1.31 10.40
CA CYS A 180 -10.04 -1.42 9.58
C CYS A 180 -11.34 -1.49 10.39
N VAL A 181 -11.32 -2.12 11.57
CA VAL A 181 -12.48 -2.21 12.47
C VAL A 181 -13.02 -0.83 12.84
N ALA A 182 -12.15 0.11 13.21
CA ALA A 182 -12.54 1.46 13.59
C ALA A 182 -13.10 2.23 12.39
N TYR A 183 -12.53 2.04 11.20
CA TYR A 183 -13.06 2.66 9.99
C TYR A 183 -14.46 2.14 9.64
N ALA A 184 -14.66 0.83 9.67
CA ALA A 184 -15.94 0.20 9.37
C ALA A 184 -17.02 0.66 10.36
N GLU A 185 -16.70 0.73 11.66
CA GLU A 185 -17.63 1.20 12.69
C GLU A 185 -17.96 2.70 12.54
N ALA A 186 -16.98 3.55 12.23
CA ALA A 186 -17.24 4.96 11.91
C ALA A 186 -18.16 5.10 10.69
N LEU A 187 -17.96 4.28 9.66
CA LEU A 187 -18.78 4.30 8.46
C LEU A 187 -20.22 3.83 8.76
N ARG A 188 -20.40 2.79 9.58
CA ARG A 188 -21.73 2.38 10.07
C ARG A 188 -22.42 3.50 10.82
N GLU A 189 -21.75 4.13 11.78
CA GLU A 189 -22.38 5.20 12.57
C GLU A 189 -22.84 6.38 11.71
N LEU A 190 -22.08 6.70 10.66
CA LEU A 190 -22.37 7.82 9.77
C LEU A 190 -23.40 7.49 8.68
N THR A 191 -23.60 6.21 8.34
CA THR A 191 -24.43 5.81 7.19
C THR A 191 -25.56 4.83 7.50
N GLY A 192 -25.52 4.19 8.68
CA GLY A 192 -26.44 3.12 9.07
C GLY A 192 -26.15 1.76 8.41
N LEU A 193 -25.12 1.64 7.57
CA LEU A 193 -24.77 0.39 6.88
C LEU A 193 -24.22 -0.66 7.85
N GLN A 194 -24.53 -1.94 7.62
CA GLN A 194 -24.09 -3.01 8.49
C GLN A 194 -22.60 -3.31 8.32
N THR A 195 -21.89 -3.51 9.44
CA THR A 195 -20.48 -3.92 9.45
C THR A 195 -20.32 -5.43 9.46
N ALA A 196 -19.37 -5.92 8.69
CA ALA A 196 -19.05 -7.34 8.63
C ALA A 196 -17.53 -7.56 8.54
N ALA A 197 -17.10 -8.73 8.99
CA ALA A 197 -15.73 -9.19 8.90
C ALA A 197 -15.57 -10.11 7.68
N ILE A 198 -14.44 -9.97 7.00
CA ILE A 198 -13.97 -10.95 6.01
C ILE A 198 -13.12 -11.98 6.77
N MET A 199 -13.57 -13.23 6.72
CA MET A 199 -12.93 -14.36 7.38
C MET A 199 -12.40 -15.32 6.32
N VAL A 200 -11.08 -15.46 6.22
CA VAL A 200 -10.45 -16.23 5.15
C VAL A 200 -10.37 -17.70 5.53
N LYS A 201 -10.81 -18.55 4.60
CA LYS A 201 -10.70 -20.02 4.69
C LYS A 201 -9.52 -20.56 3.90
N LYS A 202 -9.09 -19.86 2.84
CA LYS A 202 -7.94 -20.23 2.02
C LYS A 202 -7.26 -19.00 1.45
N PHE A 203 -5.95 -18.95 1.55
CA PHE A 203 -5.13 -17.90 0.96
C PHE A 203 -4.47 -18.33 -0.34
N THR A 204 -4.09 -17.33 -1.15
CA THR A 204 -3.16 -17.55 -2.25
C THR A 204 -1.79 -17.99 -1.73
N PRO A 205 -0.99 -18.72 -2.55
CA PRO A 205 0.31 -19.23 -2.13
C PRO A 205 1.28 -18.14 -1.62
N PHE A 206 1.24 -16.94 -2.21
CA PHE A 206 2.08 -15.80 -1.82
C PHE A 206 1.82 -15.30 -0.40
N TYR A 207 0.62 -15.53 0.11
CA TYR A 207 0.19 -15.09 1.43
C TYR A 207 0.32 -16.20 2.49
N ARG A 208 1.01 -17.30 2.21
CA ARG A 208 1.17 -18.40 3.19
C ARG A 208 1.96 -18.02 4.45
N GLY A 209 2.87 -17.06 4.36
CA GLY A 209 3.72 -16.62 5.47
C GLY A 209 3.15 -15.48 6.31
N THR A 210 1.97 -14.96 5.98
CA THR A 210 1.37 -13.84 6.73
C THR A 210 0.91 -14.32 8.11
N ILE A 211 1.38 -13.64 9.18
CA ILE A 211 0.91 -13.86 10.55
C ILE A 211 -0.56 -13.42 10.64
N ARG A 212 -1.42 -14.27 11.19
CA ARG A 212 -2.88 -14.07 11.25
C ARG A 212 -3.43 -14.45 12.60
N SER A 213 -4.63 -13.97 12.89
CA SER A 213 -5.44 -14.53 13.95
C SER A 213 -5.88 -15.95 13.58
N ASP A 214 -5.97 -16.82 14.59
CA ASP A 214 -6.30 -18.23 14.42
C ASP A 214 -7.73 -18.45 13.88
N ASP A 215 -8.60 -17.45 14.02
CA ASP A 215 -9.98 -17.44 13.54
C ASP A 215 -10.12 -17.15 12.03
N GLY A 216 -9.05 -16.71 11.37
CA GLY A 216 -9.04 -16.35 9.95
C GLY A 216 -9.52 -14.93 9.64
N TYR A 217 -9.75 -14.07 10.63
CA TYR A 217 -10.08 -12.66 10.41
C TYR A 217 -8.96 -11.93 9.65
N VAL A 218 -9.35 -11.14 8.64
CA VAL A 218 -8.37 -10.29 7.91
C VAL A 218 -8.78 -8.84 7.79
N HIS A 219 -10.08 -8.54 7.69
CA HIS A 219 -10.52 -7.18 7.41
C HIS A 219 -11.98 -6.94 7.82
N SER A 220 -12.31 -5.69 8.14
CA SER A 220 -13.68 -5.24 8.41
C SER A 220 -14.16 -4.29 7.32
N ILE A 221 -15.40 -4.46 6.88
CA ILE A 221 -16.06 -3.66 5.85
C ILE A 221 -17.46 -3.25 6.32
N VAL A 222 -18.09 -2.30 5.62
CA VAL A 222 -19.55 -2.22 5.60
C VAL A 222 -20.10 -2.93 4.35
N VAL A 223 -21.31 -3.48 4.46
CA VAL A 223 -22.01 -4.17 3.37
C VAL A 223 -23.19 -3.31 2.93
N HIS A 224 -23.23 -3.02 1.64
CA HIS A 224 -24.31 -2.25 0.99
C HIS A 224 -25.49 -3.17 0.63
N PRO A 225 -26.71 -2.63 0.48
CA PRO A 225 -27.90 -3.43 0.14
C PRO A 225 -27.80 -4.19 -1.19
N ASP A 226 -26.95 -3.72 -2.10
CA ASP A 226 -26.68 -4.36 -3.40
C ASP A 226 -25.64 -5.49 -3.33
N GLY A 227 -25.14 -5.80 -2.12
CA GLY A 227 -24.11 -6.83 -1.89
C GLY A 227 -22.68 -6.35 -2.09
N MET A 228 -22.46 -5.06 -2.38
CA MET A 228 -21.13 -4.47 -2.46
C MET A 228 -20.53 -4.26 -1.07
N GLY A 229 -19.21 -4.34 -0.98
CA GLY A 229 -18.46 -4.02 0.23
C GLY A 229 -17.81 -2.65 0.13
N GLU A 230 -17.59 -2.02 1.28
CA GLU A 230 -16.81 -0.79 1.34
C GLU A 230 -15.86 -0.77 2.53
N ASP A 231 -14.63 -0.36 2.26
CA ASP A 231 -13.59 -0.02 3.23
C ASP A 231 -12.98 1.36 2.91
N ALA A 232 -11.87 1.72 3.55
CA ALA A 232 -11.20 3.00 3.33
C ALA A 232 -10.71 3.22 1.88
N TRP A 233 -10.57 2.15 1.12
CA TRP A 233 -10.20 2.18 -0.29
C TRP A 233 -11.39 2.30 -1.22
N GLY A 234 -12.62 2.25 -0.70
CA GLY A 234 -13.84 2.63 -1.40
C GLY A 234 -14.78 1.46 -1.67
N LEU A 235 -15.82 1.75 -2.44
CA LEU A 235 -16.85 0.79 -2.81
C LEU A 235 -16.32 -0.19 -3.87
N ALA A 236 -16.46 -1.49 -3.61
CA ALA A 236 -16.06 -2.56 -4.52
C ALA A 236 -16.84 -3.85 -4.25
N THR A 237 -16.72 -4.85 -5.12
CA THR A 237 -17.21 -6.20 -4.79
C THR A 237 -16.44 -6.75 -3.59
N ILE A 238 -17.08 -7.56 -2.77
CA ILE A 238 -16.42 -8.17 -1.60
C ILE A 238 -15.23 -9.04 -2.05
N ASP A 239 -15.32 -9.71 -3.20
CA ASP A 239 -14.20 -10.45 -3.81
C ASP A 239 -12.99 -9.55 -4.11
N ASN A 240 -13.24 -8.36 -4.67
CA ASN A 240 -12.19 -7.40 -4.97
C ASN A 240 -11.54 -6.85 -3.70
N ILE A 241 -12.28 -6.74 -2.60
CA ILE A 241 -11.74 -6.36 -1.30
C ILE A 241 -10.91 -7.51 -0.72
N ALA A 242 -11.49 -8.71 -0.63
CA ALA A 242 -10.89 -9.90 -0.04
C ALA A 242 -9.58 -10.30 -0.75
N SER A 243 -9.53 -10.17 -2.08
CA SER A 243 -8.32 -10.47 -2.87
C SER A 243 -7.11 -9.61 -2.49
N ARG A 244 -7.28 -8.40 -1.93
CA ARG A 244 -6.17 -7.57 -1.42
C ARG A 244 -5.43 -8.19 -0.25
N PHE A 245 -6.16 -9.00 0.50
CA PHE A 245 -5.65 -9.73 1.66
C PHE A 245 -5.21 -11.14 1.27
N GLY A 246 -5.13 -11.44 -0.03
CA GLY A 246 -4.76 -12.75 -0.55
C GLY A 246 -5.82 -13.82 -0.33
N ALA A 247 -7.08 -13.45 -0.02
CA ALA A 247 -8.15 -14.42 0.21
C ALA A 247 -8.58 -15.07 -1.12
N LEU A 248 -8.45 -16.39 -1.21
CA LEU A 248 -8.94 -17.20 -2.32
C LEU A 248 -10.31 -17.81 -2.02
N LEU A 249 -10.54 -18.22 -0.76
CA LEU A 249 -11.85 -18.61 -0.25
C LEU A 249 -12.08 -17.90 1.07
N TYR A 250 -13.25 -17.32 1.25
CA TYR A 250 -13.59 -16.55 2.43
C TYR A 250 -15.09 -16.63 2.71
N GLU A 251 -15.47 -16.23 3.92
CA GLU A 251 -16.84 -15.95 4.33
C GLU A 251 -16.94 -14.53 4.88
N VAL A 252 -18.16 -14.00 4.91
CA VAL A 252 -18.48 -12.71 5.53
C VAL A 252 -19.30 -12.99 6.79
N SER A 253 -18.86 -12.48 7.94
CA SER A 253 -19.55 -12.68 9.22
C SER A 253 -19.77 -11.37 9.96
N TYR A 254 -21.02 -11.10 10.31
CA TYR A 254 -21.42 -9.94 11.11
C TYR A 254 -21.03 -10.14 12.58
N GLU A 255 -21.20 -11.37 13.08
CA GLU A 255 -20.91 -11.76 14.45
C GLU A 255 -19.41 -11.65 14.75
N ALA A 256 -18.55 -12.17 13.85
CA ALA A 256 -17.10 -12.09 14.00
C ALA A 256 -16.61 -10.63 14.05
N HIS A 257 -17.24 -9.72 13.29
CA HIS A 257 -16.92 -8.30 13.41
C HIS A 257 -17.23 -7.74 14.81
N GLN A 258 -18.38 -8.09 15.38
CA GLN A 258 -18.74 -7.65 16.74
C GLN A 258 -17.74 -8.19 17.77
N GLU A 259 -17.31 -9.45 17.64
CA GLU A 259 -16.28 -10.03 18.51
C GLU A 259 -14.95 -9.29 18.40
N VAL A 260 -14.53 -8.92 17.19
CA VAL A 260 -13.34 -8.09 16.95
C VAL A 260 -13.50 -6.74 17.67
N VAL A 261 -14.62 -6.03 17.51
CA VAL A 261 -14.88 -4.76 18.21
C VAL A 261 -14.75 -4.93 19.72
N GLN A 262 -15.40 -5.94 20.31
CA GLN A 262 -15.32 -6.20 21.75
C GLN A 262 -13.89 -6.50 22.21
N ASN A 263 -13.12 -7.22 21.40
CA ASN A 263 -11.71 -7.47 21.68
C ASN A 263 -10.90 -6.17 21.71
N TYR A 264 -11.08 -5.27 20.73
CA TYR A 264 -10.42 -3.96 20.73
C TYR A 264 -10.81 -3.11 21.94
N LEU A 265 -12.10 -3.09 22.32
CA LEU A 265 -12.57 -2.39 23.51
C LEU A 265 -11.95 -2.95 24.80
N ARG A 266 -11.67 -4.25 24.86
CA ARG A 266 -11.04 -4.90 26.02
C ARG A 266 -9.53 -4.68 26.09
N THR A 267 -8.82 -4.80 24.97
CA THR A 267 -7.34 -4.87 24.96
C THR A 267 -6.67 -3.57 24.50
N SER A 268 -7.37 -2.69 23.78
CA SER A 268 -6.78 -1.53 23.11
C SER A 268 -7.77 -0.36 22.93
N ASN A 269 -8.66 -0.14 23.91
CA ASN A 269 -9.76 0.84 23.79
C ASN A 269 -9.29 2.24 23.38
N ASN A 270 -8.22 2.74 24.00
CA ASN A 270 -7.72 4.09 23.71
C ASN A 270 -7.29 4.25 22.24
N ILE A 271 -6.59 3.24 21.70
CA ILE A 271 -6.19 3.21 20.29
C ILE A 271 -7.43 3.13 19.42
N TYR A 272 -8.36 2.21 19.73
CA TYR A 272 -9.61 2.06 18.99
C TYR A 272 -10.42 3.37 18.91
N GLN A 273 -10.64 4.04 20.03
CA GLN A 273 -11.39 5.31 20.09
C GLN A 273 -10.68 6.43 19.32
N SER A 274 -9.36 6.52 19.41
CA SER A 274 -8.57 7.49 18.65
C SER A 274 -8.72 7.25 17.14
N GLU A 275 -8.60 6.01 16.68
CA GLU A 275 -8.74 5.65 15.26
C GLU A 275 -10.16 5.84 14.74
N LEU A 276 -11.16 5.59 15.58
CA LEU A 276 -12.58 5.80 15.27
C LEU A 276 -12.85 7.29 14.99
N ASN A 277 -12.32 8.20 15.81
CA ASN A 277 -12.44 9.64 15.60
C ASN A 277 -11.77 10.09 14.30
N VAL A 278 -10.53 9.66 14.06
CA VAL A 278 -9.83 9.95 12.79
C VAL A 278 -10.60 9.42 11.59
N ALA A 279 -11.20 8.23 11.69
CA ALA A 279 -12.00 7.66 10.61
C ALA A 279 -13.26 8.50 10.34
N ARG A 280 -13.97 8.95 11.38
CA ARG A 280 -15.15 9.82 11.23
C ARG A 280 -14.80 11.13 10.52
N GLU A 281 -13.67 11.75 10.88
CA GLU A 281 -13.18 12.98 10.24
C GLU A 281 -12.90 12.74 8.75
N LEU A 282 -12.16 11.68 8.42
CA LEU A 282 -11.82 11.33 7.04
C LEU A 282 -13.06 10.99 6.20
N ILE A 283 -14.00 10.21 6.74
CA ILE A 283 -15.25 9.86 6.06
C ILE A 283 -16.07 11.12 5.82
N THR A 284 -16.22 12.00 6.81
CA THR A 284 -16.97 13.25 6.67
C THR A 284 -16.34 14.14 5.60
N GLN A 285 -15.03 14.36 5.67
CA GLN A 285 -14.29 15.22 4.75
C GLN A 285 -14.35 14.71 3.31
N TYR A 286 -14.05 13.44 3.09
CA TYR A 286 -13.82 12.93 1.73
C TYR A 286 -15.04 12.24 1.13
N ARG A 287 -15.85 11.55 1.94
CA ARG A 287 -16.99 10.76 1.45
C ARG A 287 -18.28 11.57 1.45
N LEU A 288 -18.63 12.21 2.58
CA LEU A 288 -19.94 12.86 2.75
C LEU A 288 -19.98 14.28 2.18
N ASN A 289 -19.02 15.14 2.52
CA ASN A 289 -19.04 16.56 2.14
C ASN A 289 -18.76 16.81 0.64
N ASN A 290 -18.20 15.83 -0.07
CA ASN A 290 -17.95 15.91 -1.51
C ASN A 290 -19.12 15.42 -2.36
N THR A 291 -20.31 15.26 -1.78
CA THR A 291 -21.52 14.80 -2.50
C THR A 291 -22.41 15.97 -2.94
N ASP A 292 -22.25 17.15 -2.33
CA ASP A 292 -23.10 18.32 -2.57
C ASP A 292 -22.61 19.28 -3.68
N GLN A 293 -21.51 18.96 -4.38
CA GLN A 293 -20.98 19.80 -5.47
C GLN A 293 -21.38 19.34 -6.89
N LYS A 294 -22.36 18.44 -7.03
CA LYS A 294 -22.88 17.98 -8.34
C LYS A 294 -24.32 18.39 -8.64
N THR A 295 -24.78 19.49 -8.07
CA THR A 295 -26.01 20.17 -8.50
C THR A 295 -25.80 21.68 -8.48
N ASN A 296 -25.31 22.22 -9.61
CA ASN A 296 -25.60 23.56 -10.11
C ASN A 296 -25.29 23.59 -11.62
#